data_AF-A0A950KKB0-F1
#
_entry.id   AF-A0A950KKB0-F1
#
_cell.length_a   1.000
_cell.length_b   1.000
_cell.length_c   1.000
_cell.angle_alpha   90.00
_cell.angle_beta   90.00
_cell.angle_gamma   90.00
#
_symmetry.space_group_name_H-M   'P 1'
#
loop_
_entity.id
_entity.type
_entity.pdbx_description
1 polymer ?
#
loop_
_entity_poly.entity_id
_entity_poly.type
_entity_poly.pdbx_seq_one_letter_code
_entity_poly.pdbx_strand_id
1 'polypeptide(L)'
;MTLASPGSTGGLHKAAWNWENMMRALCYAVLLCALPNLRAEQPAGMESDGPASPGKAVVETPLQVQPAGGRGQLTSVEENDVFTPIGQDQHYTQGAKLVYLSPSLDPGSCWAQPFDWLHSIWLFGRPQFPDDRIEWTVLGQSLFTPKDLSRSNPSTRDRPYAGWLYTGINFVQDNNRRELTSFEILGGVVGSYALGRQTQNDFHEFQGGHKAFGWGYQLKNEFGFVASWERKWRLI
;
A
#
# COMPACT_ATOMS: atom_id res chain seq x y z
N MET A 1 -56.56 16.52 -32.66
CA MET A 1 -55.78 17.77 -32.77
C MET A 1 -55.38 18.16 -31.37
N THR A 2 -54.26 17.68 -30.82
CA THR A 2 -52.87 18.20 -30.97
C THR A 2 -52.84 19.68 -30.54
N LEU A 3 -52.21 20.06 -29.42
CA LEU A 3 -50.74 20.13 -29.26
C LEU A 3 -50.27 19.97 -27.80
N ALA A 4 -49.03 19.48 -27.67
CA ALA A 4 -48.31 19.13 -26.45
C ALA A 4 -47.30 20.22 -26.00
N SER A 5 -47.06 20.30 -24.67
CA SER A 5 -45.83 20.54 -23.84
C SER A 5 -44.72 21.53 -24.30
N PRO A 6 -43.72 21.98 -23.47
CA PRO A 6 -43.30 21.49 -22.14
C PRO A 6 -42.80 22.54 -21.10
N GLY A 7 -42.45 22.08 -19.89
CA GLY A 7 -41.68 22.88 -18.93
C GLY A 7 -41.37 22.18 -17.62
N SER A 8 -40.42 21.24 -17.67
CA SER A 8 -39.80 20.59 -16.50
C SER A 8 -38.92 21.56 -15.71
N THR A 9 -38.94 21.47 -14.38
CA THR A 9 -37.79 21.85 -13.56
C THR A 9 -37.41 20.64 -12.71
N GLY A 10 -36.60 19.77 -13.29
CA GLY A 10 -35.89 18.74 -12.57
C GLY A 10 -34.89 19.42 -11.64
N GLY A 11 -35.08 19.24 -10.33
CA GLY A 11 -34.08 19.58 -9.33
C GLY A 11 -32.84 18.74 -9.58
N LEU A 12 -31.78 19.38 -10.10
CA LEU A 12 -30.44 18.81 -10.10
C LEU A 12 -30.02 18.64 -8.64
N HIS A 13 -30.14 17.42 -8.12
CA HIS A 13 -29.41 16.99 -6.94
C HIS A 13 -27.93 17.26 -7.22
N LYS A 14 -27.39 18.33 -6.62
CA LYS A 14 -25.95 18.53 -6.53
C LYS A 14 -25.41 17.29 -5.83
N ALA A 15 -24.72 16.44 -6.59
CA ALA A 15 -23.92 15.36 -6.05
C ALA A 15 -22.84 16.00 -5.19
N ALA A 16 -23.13 16.18 -3.90
CA ALA A 16 -22.13 16.51 -2.92
C ALA A 16 -21.13 15.34 -2.95
N TRP A 17 -19.91 15.65 -3.37
CA TRP A 17 -18.80 14.73 -3.39
C TRP A 17 -18.53 14.31 -1.94
N ASN A 18 -19.18 13.24 -1.49
CA ASN A 18 -19.00 12.72 -0.15
C ASN A 18 -17.66 11.98 -0.12
N TRP A 19 -16.68 12.57 0.56
CA TRP A 19 -15.37 12.00 0.84
C TRP A 19 -15.47 10.53 1.30
N GLU A 20 -16.48 10.17 2.10
CA GLU A 20 -16.71 8.80 2.53
C GLU A 20 -17.05 7.85 1.39
N ASN A 21 -17.81 8.30 0.39
CA ASN A 21 -18.15 7.50 -0.79
C ASN A 21 -16.96 7.34 -1.72
N MET A 22 -16.11 8.37 -1.84
CA MET A 22 -14.86 8.30 -2.60
C MET A 22 -13.88 7.30 -1.98
N MET A 23 -13.74 7.32 -0.64
CA MET A 23 -12.84 6.41 0.06
C MET A 23 -13.38 4.98 0.07
N ARG A 24 -14.70 4.78 0.17
CA ARG A 24 -15.34 3.47 -0.05
C ARG A 24 -15.06 2.96 -1.46
N ALA A 25 -15.19 3.81 -2.48
CA ALA A 25 -14.89 3.44 -3.87
C ALA A 25 -13.41 3.05 -4.07
N LEU A 26 -12.47 3.73 -3.40
CA LEU A 26 -11.05 3.36 -3.38
C LEU A 26 -10.82 2.01 -2.70
N CYS A 27 -11.48 1.75 -1.56
CA CYS A 27 -11.41 0.45 -0.88
C CYS A 27 -11.98 -0.67 -1.76
N TYR A 28 -13.13 -0.43 -2.40
CA TYR A 28 -13.71 -1.37 -3.37
C TYR A 28 -12.81 -1.57 -4.59
N ALA A 29 -12.15 -0.53 -5.10
CA ALA A 29 -11.23 -0.65 -6.22
C ALA A 29 -10.00 -1.50 -5.86
N VAL A 30 -9.42 -1.33 -4.67
CA VAL A 30 -8.32 -2.17 -4.18
C VAL A 30 -8.77 -3.64 -4.04
N LEU A 31 -9.95 -3.87 -3.45
CA LEU A 31 -10.52 -5.21 -3.29
C LEU A 31 -10.88 -5.87 -4.63
N LEU A 32 -11.46 -5.13 -5.58
CA LEU A 32 -11.85 -5.65 -6.91
C LEU A 32 -10.64 -5.89 -7.82
N CYS A 33 -9.57 -5.10 -7.70
CA CYS A 33 -8.32 -5.29 -8.43
C CYS A 33 -7.44 -6.42 -7.87
N ALA A 34 -7.71 -6.91 -6.65
CA ALA A 34 -7.01 -8.06 -6.07
C ALA A 34 -7.56 -9.42 -6.60
N LEU A 35 -8.81 -9.46 -7.06
CA LEU A 35 -9.49 -10.70 -7.47
C LEU A 35 -8.94 -11.39 -8.75
N PRO A 36 -8.43 -10.70 -9.79
CA PRO A 36 -8.07 -11.39 -11.04
C PRO A 36 -6.69 -12.05 -11.07
N ASN A 37 -5.76 -11.74 -10.16
CA ASN A 37 -4.35 -12.16 -10.23
C ASN A 37 -3.88 -12.97 -9.01
N LEU A 38 -4.79 -13.66 -8.30
CA LEU A 38 -4.45 -14.60 -7.23
C LEU A 38 -3.60 -15.76 -7.78
N ARG A 39 -2.27 -15.60 -7.75
CA ARG A 39 -1.31 -16.70 -7.86
C ARG A 39 -0.60 -16.81 -6.54
N ALA A 40 -0.89 -17.87 -5.79
CA ALA A 40 -0.19 -18.19 -4.56
C ALA A 40 1.27 -18.54 -4.90
N GLU A 41 2.20 -17.65 -4.60
CA GLU A 41 3.62 -17.98 -4.52
C GLU A 41 4.02 -18.02 -3.04
N GLN A 42 4.37 -19.22 -2.56
CA GLN A 42 4.94 -19.41 -1.23
C GLN A 42 6.44 -19.11 -1.28
N PRO A 43 6.97 -18.09 -0.58
CA PRO A 43 8.39 -18.06 -0.28
C PRO A 43 8.67 -19.08 0.82
N ALA A 44 9.61 -19.98 0.54
CA ALA A 44 10.03 -21.02 1.46
C ALA A 44 10.87 -20.41 2.61
N GLY A 45 10.38 -20.57 3.84
CA GLY A 45 11.15 -20.63 5.08
C GLY A 45 11.92 -19.37 5.48
N MET A 46 11.39 -18.60 6.43
CA MET A 46 12.24 -17.78 7.31
C MET A 46 11.60 -17.64 8.70
N GLU A 47 12.19 -18.33 9.65
CA GLU A 47 11.99 -18.20 11.09
C GLU A 47 12.49 -16.80 11.51
N SER A 48 11.64 -15.96 12.13
CA SER A 48 12.13 -14.73 12.77
C SER A 48 11.32 -14.35 14.01
N ASP A 49 11.80 -14.80 15.17
CA ASP A 49 11.47 -14.22 16.48
C ASP A 49 11.97 -12.77 16.54
N GLY A 50 11.05 -11.81 16.50
CA GLY A 50 11.34 -10.39 16.72
C GLY A 50 10.09 -9.51 16.56
N PRO A 51 10.00 -8.36 17.24
CA PRO A 51 8.83 -7.50 17.13
C PRO A 51 8.67 -7.04 15.68
N ALA A 52 7.45 -7.17 15.14
CA ALA A 52 7.11 -6.73 13.80
C ALA A 52 7.36 -5.22 13.66
N SER A 53 8.53 -4.87 13.12
CA SER A 53 8.86 -3.50 12.76
C SER A 53 8.00 -3.09 11.56
N PRO A 54 7.33 -1.92 11.60
CA PRO A 54 6.57 -1.39 10.46
C PRO A 54 7.41 -1.16 9.20
N GLY A 55 8.75 -1.27 9.30
CA GLY A 55 9.69 -1.23 8.18
C GLY A 55 9.96 -2.57 7.47
N LYS A 56 9.41 -3.71 7.93
CA LYS A 56 9.57 -5.01 7.23
C LYS A 56 8.57 -5.24 6.09
N ALA A 57 7.56 -4.40 5.94
CA ALA A 57 6.53 -4.52 4.90
C ALA A 57 6.92 -3.85 3.57
N VAL A 58 8.21 -3.77 3.26
CA VAL A 58 8.63 -3.65 1.86
C VAL A 58 8.40 -5.02 1.27
N VAL A 59 7.22 -5.24 0.69
CA VAL A 59 7.02 -6.39 -0.20
C VAL A 59 8.16 -6.32 -1.19
N GLU A 60 9.04 -7.30 -1.10
CA GLU A 60 10.05 -7.58 -2.11
C GLU A 60 9.30 -8.06 -3.35
N THR A 61 8.56 -7.17 -4.01
CA THR A 61 8.06 -7.44 -5.34
C THR A 61 9.32 -7.70 -6.15
N PRO A 62 9.49 -8.87 -6.78
CA PRO A 62 10.65 -9.11 -7.60
C PRO A 62 10.67 -8.04 -8.69
N LEU A 63 11.56 -7.05 -8.54
CA LEU A 63 11.66 -5.93 -9.47
C LEU A 63 12.24 -6.47 -10.77
N GLN A 64 11.37 -6.92 -11.66
CA GLN A 64 11.73 -7.21 -13.04
C GLN A 64 11.82 -5.88 -13.77
N VAL A 65 13.02 -5.32 -13.79
CA VAL A 65 13.34 -4.06 -14.48
C VAL A 65 13.01 -4.19 -15.96
N GLN A 66 12.02 -3.42 -16.42
CA GLN A 66 11.72 -3.32 -17.85
C GLN A 66 12.57 -2.22 -18.50
N PRO A 67 13.04 -2.43 -19.74
CA PRO A 67 13.85 -1.45 -20.47
C PRO A 67 13.11 -0.13 -20.69
N ALA A 68 13.88 0.94 -20.91
CA ALA A 68 13.37 2.29 -21.14
C ALA A 68 12.43 2.33 -22.36
N GLY A 69 11.31 3.05 -22.23
CA GLY A 69 10.26 3.12 -23.26
C GLY A 69 9.22 2.00 -23.22
N GLY A 70 9.31 1.07 -22.26
CA GLY A 70 8.29 0.05 -21.99
C GLY A 70 7.01 0.60 -21.34
N ARG A 71 6.02 -0.27 -21.11
CA ARG A 71 4.81 0.06 -20.34
C ARG A 71 5.06 -0.13 -18.84
N GLY A 72 4.59 0.81 -18.02
CA GLY A 72 4.58 0.63 -16.56
C GLY A 72 3.69 -0.55 -16.13
N GLN A 73 3.96 -1.10 -14.95
CA GLN A 73 3.23 -2.23 -14.38
C GLN A 73 2.39 -1.75 -13.20
N LEU A 74 1.15 -2.24 -13.10
CA LEU A 74 0.30 -2.02 -11.94
C LEU A 74 0.14 -3.36 -11.21
N THR A 75 0.52 -3.39 -9.94
CA THR A 75 0.50 -4.57 -9.08
C THR A 75 -0.37 -4.30 -7.87
N SER A 76 -1.35 -5.16 -7.63
CA SER A 76 -2.06 -5.24 -6.36
C SER A 76 -1.41 -6.32 -5.49
N VAL A 77 -1.20 -6.01 -4.22
CA VAL A 77 -0.72 -6.97 -3.22
C VAL A 77 -1.70 -6.96 -2.06
N GLU A 78 -2.19 -8.14 -1.69
CA GLU A 78 -2.98 -8.35 -0.48
C GLU A 78 -2.19 -9.29 0.44
N GLU A 79 -2.04 -8.88 1.69
CA GLU A 79 -1.47 -9.67 2.77
C GLU A 79 -2.59 -9.95 3.77
N ASN A 80 -2.91 -11.22 3.97
CA ASN A 80 -4.02 -11.62 4.82
C ASN A 80 -3.66 -12.87 5.63
N ASP A 81 -3.99 -12.84 6.92
CA ASP A 81 -3.70 -13.92 7.88
C ASP A 81 -4.60 -15.16 7.68
N VAL A 82 -5.67 -15.06 6.87
CA VAL A 82 -6.63 -16.14 6.61
C VAL A 82 -5.99 -17.38 5.94
N PHE A 83 -4.79 -17.28 5.37
CA PHE A 83 -4.15 -18.36 4.60
C PHE A 83 -3.07 -19.16 5.33
N THR A 84 -2.87 -18.98 6.65
CA THR A 84 -1.91 -19.78 7.43
C THR A 84 -2.61 -20.88 8.25
N PRO A 85 -2.47 -22.18 7.90
CA PRO A 85 -3.09 -23.28 8.66
C PRO A 85 -2.41 -23.56 10.01
N ILE A 86 -1.22 -23.00 10.25
CA ILE A 86 -0.39 -23.23 11.45
C ILE A 86 0.35 -21.93 11.75
N GLY A 87 0.09 -21.33 12.92
CA GLY A 87 0.84 -20.18 13.42
C GLY A 87 0.04 -18.88 13.33
N GLN A 88 -0.59 -18.51 14.45
CA GLN A 88 -1.08 -17.15 14.64
C GLN A 88 0.12 -16.24 14.80
N ASP A 89 0.54 -15.55 13.75
CA ASP A 89 1.43 -14.42 13.89
C ASP A 89 0.65 -13.34 14.63
N GLN A 90 0.97 -13.19 15.92
CA GLN A 90 0.08 -12.57 16.88
C GLN A 90 -0.08 -11.06 16.70
N HIS A 91 0.36 -10.46 15.58
CA HIS A 91 0.59 -9.01 15.55
C HIS A 91 0.16 -8.21 14.31
N TYR A 92 -0.24 -8.85 13.21
CA TYR A 92 -0.80 -8.23 12.02
C TYR A 92 -2.25 -8.72 11.85
N THR A 93 -3.04 -8.15 10.93
CA THR A 93 -4.41 -8.66 10.68
C THR A 93 -4.71 -8.69 9.20
N GLN A 94 -4.43 -7.59 8.50
CA GLN A 94 -4.63 -7.49 7.05
C GLN A 94 -3.88 -6.27 6.53
N GLY A 95 -3.37 -6.34 5.31
CA GLY A 95 -2.98 -5.16 4.55
C GLY A 95 -3.18 -5.35 3.07
N ALA A 96 -3.41 -4.24 2.38
CA ALA A 96 -3.52 -4.23 0.92
C ALA A 96 -2.78 -3.02 0.38
N LYS A 97 -2.12 -3.17 -0.75
CA LYS A 97 -1.47 -2.08 -1.46
C LYS A 97 -1.57 -2.21 -2.96
N LEU A 98 -1.63 -1.06 -3.60
CA LEU A 98 -1.54 -0.88 -5.03
C LEU A 98 -0.21 -0.20 -5.33
N VAL A 99 0.56 -0.80 -6.22
CA VAL A 99 1.91 -0.39 -6.60
C VAL A 99 1.93 -0.16 -8.10
N TYR A 100 2.34 1.04 -8.51
CA TYR A 100 2.66 1.33 -9.91
C TYR A 100 4.17 1.38 -10.07
N LEU A 101 4.71 0.56 -10.97
CA LEU A 101 6.12 0.50 -11.33
C LEU A 101 6.34 1.16 -12.69
N SER A 102 7.21 2.15 -12.75
CA SER A 102 7.58 2.82 -14.00
C SER A 102 8.43 1.89 -14.90
N PRO A 103 8.47 2.13 -16.22
CA PRO A 103 9.59 1.63 -17.03
C PRO A 103 10.90 2.29 -16.61
N SER A 104 12.05 1.80 -17.11
CA SER A 104 13.34 2.48 -16.89
C SER A 104 13.24 3.94 -17.36
N LEU A 105 13.65 4.86 -16.50
CA LEU A 105 13.49 6.29 -16.68
C LEU A 105 14.51 6.82 -17.69
N ASP A 106 14.04 7.65 -18.62
CA ASP A 106 14.94 8.43 -19.49
C ASP A 106 15.75 9.43 -18.64
N PRO A 107 17.09 9.46 -18.74
CA PRO A 107 17.93 10.44 -18.04
C PRO A 107 17.54 11.90 -18.28
N GLY A 108 16.91 12.23 -19.41
CA GLY A 108 16.42 13.58 -19.71
C GLY A 108 15.05 13.93 -19.10
N SER A 109 14.38 12.96 -18.47
CA SER A 109 13.04 13.14 -17.87
C SER A 109 13.09 13.91 -16.56
N CYS A 110 12.04 14.68 -16.26
CA CYS A 110 11.89 15.32 -14.95
C CYS A 110 11.83 14.29 -13.80
N TRP A 111 11.37 13.07 -14.07
CA TRP A 111 11.32 11.96 -13.11
C TRP A 111 12.71 11.38 -12.78
N ALA A 112 13.74 11.67 -13.59
CA ALA A 112 15.11 11.27 -13.30
C ALA A 112 15.85 12.28 -12.40
N GLN A 113 15.36 13.53 -12.29
CA GLN A 113 15.99 14.59 -11.48
C GLN A 113 16.17 14.25 -9.99
N PRO A 114 15.24 13.52 -9.33
CA PRO A 114 15.45 13.07 -7.95
C PRO A 114 16.74 12.25 -7.78
N PHE A 115 17.17 11.50 -8.80
CA PHE A 115 18.43 10.75 -8.73
C PHE A 115 19.65 11.67 -8.68
N ASP A 116 19.62 12.82 -9.36
CA ASP A 116 20.72 13.80 -9.29
C ASP A 116 20.87 14.37 -7.88
N TRP A 117 19.74 14.66 -7.22
CA TRP A 117 19.73 15.06 -5.82
C TRP A 117 20.24 13.93 -4.92
N LEU A 118 19.77 12.69 -5.11
CA LEU A 118 20.21 11.51 -4.35
C LEU A 118 21.72 11.21 -4.53
N HIS A 119 22.28 11.46 -5.71
CA HIS A 119 23.72 11.41 -5.96
C HIS A 119 24.47 12.55 -5.24
N SER A 120 23.87 13.74 -5.16
CA SER A 120 24.50 14.91 -4.53
C SER A 120 24.68 14.75 -3.02
N ILE A 121 23.81 13.97 -2.37
CA ILE A 121 23.86 13.66 -0.94
C ILE A 121 24.47 12.28 -0.62
N TRP A 122 25.11 11.65 -1.62
CA TRP A 122 25.83 10.37 -1.52
C TRP A 122 24.98 9.13 -1.14
N LEU A 123 23.64 9.23 -1.15
CA LEU A 123 22.77 8.06 -0.95
C LEU A 123 22.88 7.09 -2.12
N PHE A 124 23.04 7.60 -3.34
CA PHE A 124 23.19 6.80 -4.55
C PHE A 124 24.60 6.94 -5.13
N GLY A 125 25.13 5.85 -5.66
CA GLY A 125 26.39 5.87 -6.38
C GLY A 125 26.22 6.53 -7.75
N ARG A 126 27.21 7.34 -8.15
CA ARG A 126 27.29 7.79 -9.55
C ARG A 126 27.77 6.61 -10.40
N PRO A 127 26.97 6.16 -11.37
CA PRO A 127 27.31 4.98 -12.14
C PRO A 127 28.44 5.35 -13.13
N GLN A 128 29.42 4.46 -13.28
CA GLN A 128 30.51 4.60 -14.25
C GLN A 128 30.12 4.06 -15.64
N PHE A 129 29.04 3.28 -15.69
CA PHE A 129 28.44 2.65 -16.87
C PHE A 129 26.94 3.01 -16.93
N PRO A 130 26.22 2.74 -18.03
CA PRO A 130 24.77 2.90 -18.05
C PRO A 130 24.10 2.11 -16.92
N ASP A 131 23.20 2.77 -16.19
CA ASP A 131 22.38 2.21 -15.12
C ASP A 131 20.90 2.20 -15.50
N ASP A 132 20.13 1.32 -14.86
CA ASP A 132 18.66 1.34 -14.95
C ASP A 132 18.08 2.03 -13.73
N ARG A 133 17.13 2.96 -13.97
CA ARG A 133 16.49 3.75 -12.93
C ARG A 133 14.99 3.57 -13.00
N ILE A 134 14.37 3.27 -11.87
CA ILE A 134 12.94 3.01 -11.80
C ILE A 134 12.35 3.76 -10.63
N GLU A 135 11.11 4.18 -10.82
CA GLU A 135 10.28 4.74 -9.77
C GLU A 135 9.09 3.80 -9.54
N TRP A 136 8.71 3.63 -8.28
CA TRP A 136 7.38 3.10 -7.98
C TRP A 136 6.64 3.95 -6.98
N THR A 137 5.35 4.13 -7.27
CA THR A 137 4.39 4.83 -6.43
C THR A 137 3.50 3.79 -5.77
N VAL A 138 3.26 3.94 -4.47
CA VAL A 138 2.41 3.04 -3.69
C VAL A 138 1.26 3.80 -3.04
N LEU A 139 0.10 3.15 -2.97
CA LEU A 139 -0.99 3.48 -2.06
C LEU A 139 -1.33 2.20 -1.29
N GLY A 140 -1.26 2.24 0.04
CA GLY A 140 -1.46 1.06 0.88
C GLY A 140 -2.18 1.36 2.17
N GLN A 141 -2.79 0.33 2.73
CA GLN A 141 -3.45 0.35 4.03
C GLN A 141 -3.07 -0.91 4.81
N SER A 142 -2.62 -0.74 6.05
CA SER A 142 -2.34 -1.84 6.99
C SER A 142 -3.24 -1.72 8.20
N LEU A 143 -3.82 -2.85 8.64
CA LEU A 143 -4.78 -2.92 9.74
C LEU A 143 -4.23 -3.83 10.85
N PHE A 144 -4.33 -3.33 12.08
CA PHE A 144 -3.90 -4.01 13.29
C PHE A 144 -5.08 -4.11 14.24
N THR A 145 -5.39 -5.31 14.70
CA THR A 145 -6.52 -5.55 15.61
C THR A 145 -6.15 -6.49 16.76
N PRO A 146 -6.73 -6.32 17.96
CA PRO A 146 -6.60 -7.29 19.02
C PRO A 146 -7.23 -8.63 18.63
N LYS A 147 -6.84 -9.70 19.35
CA LYS A 147 -7.29 -11.06 19.07
C LYS A 147 -8.80 -11.26 19.21
N ASP A 148 -9.42 -10.60 20.19
CA ASP A 148 -10.86 -10.69 20.43
C ASP A 148 -11.60 -9.51 19.78
N LEU A 149 -12.13 -9.75 18.58
CA LEU A 149 -12.87 -8.75 17.79
C LEU A 149 -14.30 -8.53 18.30
N SER A 150 -14.82 -9.42 19.15
CA SER A 150 -16.20 -9.37 19.65
C SER A 150 -16.41 -8.31 20.73
N ARG A 151 -15.33 -7.89 21.40
CA ARG A 151 -15.38 -6.90 22.48
C ARG A 151 -15.48 -5.47 21.94
N SER A 152 -16.47 -4.74 22.44
CA SER A 152 -16.60 -3.30 22.19
C SER A 152 -15.57 -2.47 22.96
N ASN A 153 -15.15 -2.93 24.16
CA ASN A 153 -14.06 -2.36 24.94
C ASN A 153 -12.87 -3.35 24.95
N PRO A 154 -11.85 -3.14 24.09
CA PRO A 154 -10.70 -4.03 23.97
C PRO A 154 -9.86 -4.08 25.25
N SER A 155 -9.21 -5.21 25.49
CA SER A 155 -8.24 -5.33 26.58
C SER A 155 -7.05 -4.40 26.35
N THR A 156 -6.67 -3.63 27.37
CA THR A 156 -5.44 -2.82 27.34
C THR A 156 -4.15 -3.66 27.40
N ARG A 157 -4.27 -4.97 27.62
CA ARG A 157 -3.16 -5.93 27.60
C ARG A 157 -2.90 -6.56 26.23
N ASP A 158 -3.76 -6.27 25.25
CA ASP A 158 -3.55 -6.65 23.85
C ASP A 158 -3.26 -5.39 23.03
N ARG A 159 -2.92 -5.54 21.75
CA ARG A 159 -2.67 -4.40 20.87
C ARG A 159 -3.93 -3.56 20.70
N PRO A 160 -3.78 -2.23 20.57
CA PRO A 160 -4.89 -1.39 20.19
C PRO A 160 -5.30 -1.67 18.74
N TYR A 161 -6.55 -1.34 18.42
CA TYR A 161 -6.94 -1.18 17.03
C TYR A 161 -6.14 -0.03 16.41
N ALA A 162 -5.60 -0.23 15.21
CA ALA A 162 -4.95 0.80 14.44
C ALA A 162 -5.09 0.51 12.94
N GLY A 163 -5.33 1.55 12.16
CA GLY A 163 -5.10 1.53 10.72
C GLY A 163 -3.93 2.44 10.39
N TRP A 164 -3.13 2.08 9.40
CA TRP A 164 -2.09 2.92 8.78
C TRP A 164 -2.41 3.03 7.29
N LEU A 165 -2.86 4.21 6.85
CA LEU A 165 -3.11 4.50 5.44
C LEU A 165 -1.97 5.37 4.94
N TYR A 166 -1.29 4.92 3.89
CA TYR A 166 -0.06 5.54 3.42
C TYR A 166 0.03 5.56 1.90
N THR A 167 0.78 6.52 1.41
CA THR A 167 1.24 6.57 0.03
C THR A 167 2.71 6.93 0.02
N GLY A 168 3.41 6.64 -1.07
CA GLY A 168 4.81 6.95 -1.14
C GLY A 168 5.41 6.70 -2.50
N ILE A 169 6.69 7.02 -2.58
CA ILE A 169 7.51 6.88 -3.77
C ILE A 169 8.82 6.21 -3.38
N ASN A 170 9.34 5.37 -4.26
CA ASN A 170 10.63 4.74 -4.07
C ASN A 170 11.44 4.79 -5.37
N PHE A 171 12.67 5.27 -5.24
CA PHE A 171 13.64 5.40 -6.31
C PHE A 171 14.59 4.22 -6.27
N VAL A 172 14.72 3.49 -7.37
CA VAL A 172 15.58 2.31 -7.47
C VAL A 172 16.60 2.50 -8.59
N GLN A 173 17.86 2.19 -8.31
CA GLN A 173 18.96 2.20 -9.25
C GLN A 173 19.61 0.80 -9.29
N ASP A 174 19.63 0.14 -10.46
CA ASP A 174 20.41 -1.08 -10.71
C ASP A 174 21.67 -0.72 -11.52
N ASN A 175 22.83 -0.86 -10.89
CA ASN A 175 24.14 -0.57 -11.49
C ASN A 175 24.75 -1.85 -12.08
N ASN A 176 24.42 -2.12 -13.35
CA ASN A 176 24.97 -3.20 -14.15
C ASN A 176 24.96 -4.57 -13.44
N ARG A 177 23.83 -4.87 -12.80
CA ARG A 177 23.55 -6.11 -12.07
C ARG A 177 24.44 -6.43 -10.87
N ARG A 178 25.37 -5.56 -10.48
CA ARG A 178 26.26 -5.78 -9.32
C ARG A 178 25.70 -5.20 -8.04
N GLU A 179 24.97 -4.10 -8.15
CA GLU A 179 24.47 -3.34 -7.02
C GLU A 179 23.06 -2.82 -7.32
N LEU A 180 22.16 -2.97 -6.35
CA LEU A 180 20.82 -2.39 -6.37
C LEU A 180 20.72 -1.45 -5.17
N THR A 181 20.52 -0.15 -5.42
CA THR A 181 20.28 0.86 -4.38
C THR A 181 18.84 1.34 -4.47
N SER A 182 18.15 1.46 -3.34
CA SER A 182 16.81 2.01 -3.27
C SER A 182 16.66 3.05 -2.16
N PHE A 183 15.73 3.98 -2.36
CA PHE A 183 15.34 4.97 -1.37
C PHE A 183 13.86 5.25 -1.45
N GLU A 184 13.16 4.92 -0.38
CA GLU A 184 11.72 5.04 -0.26
C GLU A 184 11.34 6.10 0.76
N ILE A 185 10.30 6.85 0.43
CA ILE A 185 9.60 7.72 1.35
C ILE A 185 8.13 7.36 1.32
N LEU A 186 7.61 6.94 2.48
CA LEU A 186 6.18 6.76 2.72
C LEU A 186 5.68 7.89 3.61
N GLY A 187 4.51 8.43 3.31
CA GLY A 187 3.78 9.38 4.16
C GLY A 187 2.36 8.87 4.36
N GLY A 188 1.82 9.05 5.56
CA GLY A 188 0.51 8.52 5.87
C GLY A 188 -0.07 9.00 7.19
N VAL A 189 -1.18 8.36 7.57
CA VAL A 189 -1.90 8.65 8.81
C VAL A 189 -2.25 7.35 9.54
N VAL A 190 -1.98 7.32 10.84
CA VAL A 190 -2.47 6.31 11.78
C VAL A 190 -3.81 6.77 12.33
N GLY A 191 -4.72 5.84 12.62
CA GLY A 191 -5.95 6.09 13.39
C GLY A 191 -7.22 6.11 12.55
N SER A 192 -8.26 6.79 13.03
CA SER A 192 -9.58 6.84 12.39
C SER A 192 -9.56 7.37 10.94
N TYR A 193 -8.64 8.28 10.61
CA TYR A 193 -8.43 8.78 9.24
C TYR A 193 -7.81 7.74 8.31
N ALA A 194 -7.21 6.70 8.84
CA ALA A 194 -6.76 5.57 8.06
C ALA A 194 -7.91 4.65 7.62
N LEU A 195 -9.16 4.89 8.09
CA LEU A 195 -10.38 4.19 7.69
C LEU A 195 -10.39 2.67 7.94
N GLY A 196 -9.62 2.19 8.92
CA GLY A 196 -9.51 0.76 9.19
C GLY A 196 -10.83 0.09 9.58
N ARG A 197 -11.68 0.79 10.36
CA ARG A 197 -13.01 0.30 10.74
C ARG A 197 -13.89 0.02 9.54
N GLN A 198 -13.88 0.93 8.57
CA GLN A 198 -14.68 0.87 7.37
C GLN A 198 -14.20 -0.29 6.50
N THR A 199 -12.91 -0.30 6.15
CA THR A 199 -12.34 -1.37 5.31
C THR A 199 -12.60 -2.76 5.89
N GLN A 200 -12.24 -2.99 7.16
CA GLN A 200 -12.36 -4.31 7.77
C GLN A 200 -13.83 -4.77 7.85
N ASN A 201 -14.72 -3.91 8.36
CA ASN A 201 -16.11 -4.32 8.54
C ASN A 201 -16.88 -4.44 7.24
N ASP A 202 -16.57 -3.63 6.22
CA ASP A 202 -17.16 -3.75 4.89
C ASP A 202 -16.69 -5.06 4.23
N PHE A 203 -15.41 -5.43 4.37
CA PHE A 203 -14.87 -6.70 3.87
C PHE A 203 -15.42 -7.92 4.63
N HIS A 204 -15.59 -7.83 5.95
CA HIS A 204 -16.23 -8.88 6.75
C HIS A 204 -17.70 -9.04 6.34
N GLU A 205 -18.43 -7.95 6.16
CA GLU A 205 -19.84 -7.98 5.74
C GLU A 205 -19.98 -8.60 4.34
N PHE A 206 -19.09 -8.25 3.42
CA PHE A 206 -19.04 -8.84 2.08
C PHE A 206 -18.82 -10.36 2.08
N GLN A 207 -17.98 -10.87 2.98
CA GLN A 207 -17.71 -12.31 3.13
C GLN A 207 -18.69 -13.04 4.07
N GLY A 208 -19.65 -12.33 4.66
CA GLY A 208 -20.57 -12.90 5.66
C GLY A 208 -19.95 -13.16 7.03
N GLY A 209 -18.81 -12.55 7.34
CA GLY A 209 -18.12 -12.60 8.63
C GLY A 209 -18.69 -11.62 9.68
N HIS A 210 -18.21 -11.74 10.92
CA HIS A 210 -18.61 -10.88 12.03
C HIS A 210 -17.85 -9.55 12.05
N LYS A 211 -18.54 -8.46 12.40
CA LYS A 211 -17.92 -7.13 12.55
C LYS A 211 -16.99 -7.09 13.77
N ALA A 212 -15.92 -6.30 13.66
CA ALA A 212 -15.06 -5.95 14.77
C ALA A 212 -15.63 -4.74 15.52
N PHE A 213 -15.93 -4.91 16.82
CA PHE A 213 -16.66 -3.90 17.60
C PHE A 213 -15.74 -2.90 18.34
N GLY A 214 -14.45 -3.20 18.46
CA GLY A 214 -13.51 -2.42 19.26
C GLY A 214 -12.92 -1.17 18.59
N TRP A 215 -13.22 -0.90 17.32
CA TRP A 215 -12.68 0.24 16.57
C TRP A 215 -12.97 1.63 17.18
N GLY A 216 -13.92 1.73 18.12
CA GLY A 216 -14.14 2.95 18.90
C GLY A 216 -13.00 3.30 19.86
N TYR A 217 -12.14 2.33 20.19
CA TYR A 217 -10.99 2.45 21.09
C TYR A 217 -9.64 2.41 20.34
N GLN A 218 -9.66 2.66 19.03
CA GLN A 218 -8.45 2.67 18.21
C GLN A 218 -7.49 3.83 18.58
N LEU A 219 -6.25 3.74 18.10
CA LEU A 219 -5.29 4.83 18.21
C LEU A 219 -5.83 6.13 17.59
N LYS A 220 -5.44 7.26 18.19
CA LYS A 220 -5.82 8.59 17.70
C LYS A 220 -5.12 8.90 16.38
N ASN A 221 -5.65 9.90 15.68
CA ASN A 221 -5.08 10.33 14.41
C ASN A 221 -3.68 10.91 14.61
N GLU A 222 -2.71 10.37 13.88
CA GLU A 222 -1.33 10.85 13.89
C GLU A 222 -0.74 10.73 12.48
N PHE A 223 -0.17 11.82 11.97
CA PHE A 223 0.54 11.78 10.69
C PHE A 223 1.96 11.27 10.91
N GLY A 224 2.41 10.42 10.00
CA GLY A 224 3.75 9.85 10.05
C GLY A 224 4.40 9.85 8.67
N PHE A 225 5.71 9.66 8.68
CA PHE A 225 6.45 9.32 7.48
C PHE A 225 7.52 8.29 7.82
N VAL A 226 7.89 7.51 6.83
CA VAL A 226 8.98 6.53 6.89
C VAL A 226 9.91 6.85 5.74
N ALA A 227 11.20 6.94 6.04
CA ALA A 227 12.23 6.97 5.02
C ALA A 227 13.08 5.71 5.17
N SER A 228 13.28 4.97 4.09
CA SER A 228 14.14 3.79 4.08
C SER A 228 15.15 3.92 2.95
N TRP A 229 16.36 3.42 3.19
CA TRP A 229 17.44 3.38 2.23
C TRP A 229 18.07 1.99 2.28
N GLU A 230 18.19 1.34 1.14
CA GLU A 230 18.75 0.00 1.04
C GLU A 230 19.80 -0.06 -0.06
N ARG A 231 20.84 -0.86 0.18
CA ARG A 231 21.84 -1.21 -0.83
C ARG A 231 22.11 -2.71 -0.77
N LYS A 232 21.88 -3.38 -1.90
CA LYS A 232 22.07 -4.82 -2.09
C LYS A 232 23.21 -5.07 -3.07
N TRP A 233 24.16 -5.93 -2.71
CA TRP A 233 25.25 -6.37 -3.59
C TRP A 233 24.99 -7.79 -4.10
N ARG A 234 25.16 -8.01 -5.40
CA ARG A 234 25.12 -9.34 -6.00
C ARG A 234 26.53 -9.90 -6.09
N LEU A 235 26.81 -10.96 -5.33
CA LEU A 235 28.06 -11.71 -5.40
C LEU A 235 27.93 -12.71 -6.56
N ILE A 236 28.82 -12.62 -7.54
CA ILE A 236 28.88 -13.47 -8.74
C ILE A 236 30.14 -14.31 -8.69
#